data_AF-A0A2N2AIZ3-F1
#
_entry.id   AF-A0A2N2AIZ3-F1
#
_cell.length_a   1.000
_cell.length_b   1.000
_cell.length_c   1.000
_cell.angle_alpha   90.00
_cell.angle_beta   90.00
_cell.angle_gamma   90.00
#
_symmetry.space_group_name_H-M   'P 1'
#
loop_
_entity.id
_entity.type
_entity.pdbx_description
1 polymer ?
#
loop_
_entity_poly.entity_id
_entity_poly.type
_entity_poly.pdbx_seq_one_letter_code
_entity_poly.pdbx_strand_id
1 'polypeptide(L)'
;MATGVAHVILAVMPGVFGDQFFDFSRSWFFNVSSGAADFTFLGGALNYVEFASFWFFYAGPIMFLYGQAIDRIEQSQGYVPLSIANTFMAVSVVGAYMVPLSGMTFALIPQGIYMYVRLVKRRNIYG
;
A
#
# COMPACT_ATOMS: atom_id res chain seq x y z
N MET A 1 12.60 1.14 -1.51
CA MET A 1 12.90 0.70 -0.10
C MET A 1 12.32 1.59 1.01
N ALA A 2 12.51 2.92 0.99
CA ALA A 2 12.10 3.82 2.08
C ALA A 2 10.60 3.77 2.42
N THR A 3 9.73 3.63 1.42
CA THR A 3 8.28 3.54 1.59
C THR A 3 7.85 2.31 2.39
N GLY A 4 8.52 1.17 2.21
CA GLY A 4 8.23 -0.04 2.98
C GLY A 4 8.72 0.04 4.42
N VAL A 5 9.89 0.65 4.65
CA VAL A 5 10.38 0.92 6.01
C VAL A 5 9.44 1.89 6.75
N ALA A 6 9.04 2.98 6.08
CA ALA A 6 8.08 3.93 6.64
C ALA A 6 6.74 3.26 6.95
N HIS A 7 6.27 2.34 6.09
CA HIS A 7 5.03 1.60 6.31
C HIS A 7 5.09 0.72 7.57
N VAL A 8 6.18 -0.02 7.77
CA VAL A 8 6.37 -0.84 8.98
C VAL A 8 6.45 0.03 10.23
N ILE A 9 7.14 1.17 10.17
CA ILE A 9 7.25 2.11 11.29
C ILE A 9 5.87 2.67 11.67
N LEU A 10 5.07 3.10 10.67
CA LEU A 10 3.74 3.63 10.90
C LEU A 10 2.78 2.57 11.48
N ALA A 11 2.93 1.31 11.05
CA ALA A 11 2.12 0.19 11.54
C ALA A 11 2.31 -0.09 13.04
N VAL A 12 3.52 0.11 13.59
CA VAL A 12 3.84 -0.19 14.99
C VAL A 12 3.83 1.05 15.90
N MET A 13 3.59 2.25 15.35
CA MET A 13 3.66 3.51 16.09
C MET A 13 2.40 3.74 16.94
N PRO A 14 2.52 3.91 18.28
CA PRO A 14 1.38 4.21 19.15
C PRO A 14 0.67 5.51 18.74
N GLY A 15 -0.67 5.53 18.80
CA GLY A 15 -1.49 6.68 18.41
C GLY A 15 -1.62 6.92 16.89
N VAL A 16 -1.00 6.08 16.06
CA VAL A 16 -1.20 6.06 14.60
C VAL A 16 -1.93 4.77 14.21
N PHE A 17 -1.20 3.65 14.14
CA PHE A 17 -1.75 2.32 13.86
C PHE A 17 -1.29 1.25 14.87
N GLY A 18 -0.44 1.63 15.83
CA GLY A 18 0.14 0.71 16.81
C GLY A 18 -0.89 0.08 17.75
N ASP A 19 -1.97 0.79 18.07
CA ASP A 19 -3.03 0.26 18.93
C ASP A 19 -3.81 -0.85 18.21
N GLN A 20 -4.11 -0.66 16.93
CA GLN A 20 -4.74 -1.65 16.06
C GLN A 20 -3.82 -2.86 15.86
N PHE A 21 -2.52 -2.63 15.67
CA PHE A 21 -1.53 -3.70 15.57
C PHE A 21 -1.41 -4.50 16.87
N PHE A 22 -1.42 -3.83 18.03
CA PHE A 22 -1.36 -4.47 19.34
C PHE A 22 -2.60 -5.33 19.60
N ASP A 23 -3.80 -4.81 19.31
CA ASP A 23 -5.03 -5.58 19.43
C ASP A 23 -5.07 -6.77 18.45
N PHE A 24 -4.56 -6.61 17.23
CA PHE A 24 -4.42 -7.71 16.28
C PHE A 24 -3.42 -8.78 16.72
N SER A 25 -2.35 -8.40 17.40
CA SER A 25 -1.37 -9.37 17.92
C SER A 25 -1.99 -10.33 18.93
N ARG A 26 -3.06 -9.92 19.64
CA ARG A 26 -3.80 -10.76 20.58
C ARG A 26 -4.59 -11.88 19.88
N SER A 27 -4.89 -11.73 18.59
CA SER A 27 -5.48 -12.79 17.76
C SER A 27 -4.42 -13.63 17.03
N TRP A 28 -3.15 -13.54 17.45
CA TRP A 28 -2.02 -14.21 16.81
C TRP A 28 -1.88 -13.90 15.32
N PHE A 29 -2.39 -12.74 14.87
CA PHE A 29 -2.42 -12.32 13.47
C PHE A 29 -3.29 -13.22 12.55
N PHE A 30 -4.09 -14.14 13.10
CA PHE A 30 -4.89 -15.10 12.30
C PHE A 30 -6.36 -14.70 12.12
N ASN A 31 -6.93 -13.90 13.02
CA ASN A 31 -8.34 -13.54 12.96
C ASN A 31 -8.52 -12.09 12.49
N VAL A 32 -8.72 -11.93 11.19
CA VAL A 32 -8.85 -10.62 10.50
C VAL A 32 -10.26 -10.39 9.93
N SER A 33 -11.14 -11.39 10.09
CA SER A 33 -12.57 -11.27 9.80
C SER A 33 -13.32 -12.33 10.58
N SER A 34 -14.47 -11.97 11.14
CA SER A 34 -15.49 -12.92 11.63
C SER A 34 -16.29 -13.59 10.49
N GLY A 35 -15.95 -13.29 9.23
CA GLY A 35 -16.44 -13.98 8.04
C GLY A 35 -17.77 -13.40 7.56
N ALA A 36 -18.78 -14.25 7.32
CA ALA A 36 -20.10 -13.84 6.85
C ALA A 36 -20.75 -12.73 7.73
N ALA A 37 -20.41 -12.70 9.02
CA ALA A 37 -20.91 -11.74 9.99
C ALA A 37 -20.36 -10.31 9.83
N ASP A 38 -19.28 -10.10 9.07
CA ASP A 38 -18.75 -8.76 8.77
C ASP A 38 -19.35 -8.15 7.50
N PHE A 39 -20.10 -8.93 6.71
CA PHE A 39 -20.73 -8.42 5.49
C PHE A 39 -21.92 -7.55 5.87
N THR A 40 -21.84 -6.27 5.52
CA THR A 40 -22.95 -5.30 5.64
C THR A 40 -24.22 -5.76 4.92
N PHE A 41 -24.10 -6.57 3.86
CA PHE A 41 -25.23 -7.19 3.18
C PHE A 41 -26.01 -8.18 4.07
N LEU A 42 -25.36 -8.81 5.05
CA LEU A 42 -25.96 -9.75 6.01
C LEU A 42 -26.28 -9.08 7.36
N GLY A 43 -26.25 -7.75 7.45
CA GLY A 43 -26.46 -7.00 8.68
C GLY A 43 -25.22 -6.87 9.57
N GLY A 44 -24.04 -7.25 9.05
CA GLY A 44 -22.75 -7.07 9.69
C GLY A 44 -22.29 -5.62 9.75
N ALA A 45 -21.35 -5.32 10.65
CA ALA A 45 -20.65 -4.04 10.72
C ALA A 45 -19.17 -4.25 10.42
N LEU A 46 -18.62 -3.44 9.52
CA LEU A 46 -17.21 -3.55 9.14
C LEU A 46 -16.32 -3.21 10.35
N ASN A 47 -15.50 -4.16 10.80
CA ASN A 47 -14.53 -3.90 11.86
C ASN A 47 -13.32 -3.16 11.28
N TYR A 48 -13.32 -1.83 11.43
CA TYR A 48 -12.24 -0.96 10.93
C TYR A 48 -10.87 -1.28 11.54
N VAL A 49 -10.81 -1.85 12.75
CA VAL A 49 -9.54 -2.27 13.39
C VAL A 49 -8.97 -3.48 12.67
N GLU A 50 -9.80 -4.49 12.40
CA GLU A 50 -9.37 -5.68 11.65
C GLU A 50 -8.99 -5.33 10.21
N PHE A 51 -9.76 -4.45 9.56
CA PHE A 51 -9.43 -3.94 8.23
C PHE A 51 -8.10 -3.21 8.20
N ALA A 52 -7.82 -2.32 9.16
CA ALA A 52 -6.53 -1.63 9.26
C ALA A 52 -5.39 -2.64 9.47
N SER A 53 -5.58 -3.60 10.37
CA SER A 53 -4.61 -4.65 10.67
C SER A 53 -4.29 -5.53 9.45
N PHE A 54 -5.29 -5.86 8.63
CA PHE A 54 -5.06 -6.53 7.34
C PHE A 54 -4.11 -5.74 6.43
N TRP A 55 -4.40 -4.45 6.21
CA TRP A 55 -3.62 -3.61 5.31
C TRP A 55 -2.20 -3.36 5.82
N PHE A 56 -2.03 -3.11 7.12
CA PHE A 56 -0.70 -2.86 7.67
C PHE A 56 0.16 -4.12 7.76
N PHE A 57 -0.45 -5.27 8.09
CA PHE A 57 0.31 -6.50 8.31
C PHE A 57 0.56 -7.29 7.03
N TYR A 58 -0.45 -7.44 6.17
CA TYR A 58 -0.33 -8.24 4.95
C TYR A 58 0.06 -7.41 3.74
N ALA A 59 -0.52 -6.22 3.57
CA ALA A 59 -0.18 -5.40 2.41
C ALA A 59 1.22 -4.77 2.54
N GLY A 60 1.67 -4.43 3.74
CA GLY A 60 3.00 -3.88 4.00
C GLY A 60 4.16 -4.70 3.41
N PRO A 61 4.31 -5.99 3.78
CA PRO A 61 5.33 -6.87 3.21
C PRO A 61 5.20 -7.06 1.69
N ILE A 62 3.97 -7.16 1.18
CA ILE A 62 3.72 -7.25 -0.27
C ILE A 62 4.22 -5.99 -0.98
N MET A 63 3.94 -4.82 -0.43
CA MET A 63 4.39 -3.54 -0.95
C MET A 63 5.91 -3.37 -0.85
N PHE A 64 6.55 -3.96 0.17
CA PHE A 64 8.00 -4.01 0.26
C PHE A 64 8.62 -4.85 -0.88
N LEU A 65 8.10 -6.06 -1.11
CA LEU A 65 8.54 -6.91 -2.22
C LEU A 65 8.31 -6.24 -3.58
N TYR A 66 7.14 -5.63 -3.75
CA TYR A 66 6.81 -4.88 -4.95
C TYR A 66 7.76 -3.70 -5.18
N GLY A 67 8.11 -2.97 -4.12
CA GLY A 67 9.11 -1.92 -4.15
C GLY A 67 10.48 -2.41 -4.60
N GLN A 68 10.94 -3.56 -4.09
CA GLN A 68 12.21 -4.17 -4.54
C GLN A 68 12.16 -4.60 -6.01
N ALA A 69 11.02 -5.11 -6.47
CA ALA A 69 10.82 -5.49 -7.87
C ALA A 69 10.92 -4.27 -8.79
N ILE A 70 10.27 -3.16 -8.43
CA ILE A 70 10.36 -1.89 -9.15
C ILE A 70 11.80 -1.37 -9.16
N ASP A 71 12.47 -1.35 -8.00
CA ASP A 71 13.84 -0.86 -7.86
C ASP A 71 14.78 -1.64 -8.81
N ARG A 72 14.61 -2.97 -8.91
CA ARG A 72 15.38 -3.80 -9.86
C ARG A 72 15.05 -3.51 -11.33
N ILE A 73 13.77 -3.36 -11.67
CA ILE A 73 13.35 -3.02 -13.04
C ILE A 73 13.96 -1.67 -13.43
N GLU A 74 13.86 -0.67 -12.55
CA GLU A 74 14.42 0.65 -12.80
C GLU A 74 15.94 0.62 -12.92
N GLN A 75 16.65 -0.16 -12.09
CA GLN A 75 18.11 -0.31 -12.20
C GLN A 75 18.53 -0.99 -13.51
N SER A 76 17.77 -1.99 -13.97
CA SER A 76 18.09 -2.75 -15.19
C SER A 76 17.77 -1.97 -16.48
N GLN A 77 16.67 -1.22 -16.49
CA GLN A 77 16.20 -0.53 -17.69
C GLN A 77 16.55 0.95 -17.67
N GLY A 78 16.59 1.61 -16.50
CA GLY A 78 16.71 3.06 -16.35
C GLY A 78 15.36 3.80 -16.25
N TYR A 79 14.23 3.09 -16.42
CA TYR A 79 12.87 3.58 -16.13
C TYR A 79 12.01 2.45 -15.57
N VAL A 80 10.80 2.80 -15.14
CA VAL A 80 9.69 1.85 -14.96
C VAL A 80 8.79 1.86 -16.19
N PRO A 81 8.46 0.70 -16.79
CA PRO A 81 7.56 0.60 -17.95
C PRO A 81 6.21 1.27 -17.70
N LEU A 82 5.66 1.90 -18.75
CA LEU A 82 4.39 2.65 -18.68
C LEU A 82 3.22 1.79 -18.21
N SER A 83 3.17 0.51 -18.61
CA SER A 83 2.13 -0.42 -18.17
C SER A 83 2.11 -0.57 -16.64
N ILE A 84 3.29 -0.76 -16.03
CA ILE A 84 3.44 -0.89 -14.58
C ILE A 84 3.06 0.42 -13.89
N ALA A 85 3.53 1.57 -14.39
CA ALA A 85 3.20 2.88 -13.83
C ALA A 85 1.69 3.17 -13.89
N ASN A 86 1.03 2.85 -15.01
CA ASN A 86 -0.42 3.01 -15.19
C ASN A 86 -1.20 2.13 -14.22
N THR A 87 -0.88 0.85 -14.12
CA THR A 87 -1.56 -0.07 -13.21
C THR A 87 -1.36 0.36 -11.75
N PHE A 88 -0.14 0.74 -11.38
CA PHE A 88 0.16 1.23 -10.03
C PHE A 88 -0.61 2.50 -9.70
N MET A 89 -0.67 3.46 -10.62
CA MET A 89 -1.41 4.71 -10.41
C MET A 89 -2.91 4.47 -10.32
N ALA A 90 -3.48 3.62 -11.17
CA ALA A 90 -4.91 3.29 -11.12
C ALA A 90 -5.31 2.70 -9.76
N VAL A 91 -4.54 1.72 -9.26
CA VAL A 91 -4.76 1.13 -7.93
C VAL A 91 -4.58 2.17 -6.82
N SER A 92 -3.59 3.04 -6.94
CA SER A 92 -3.33 4.11 -5.96
C SER A 92 -4.48 5.11 -5.87
N VAL A 93 -5.05 5.52 -7.02
CA VAL A 93 -6.18 6.45 -7.08
C VAL A 93 -7.45 5.82 -6.53
N VAL A 94 -7.75 4.57 -6.88
CA VAL A 94 -8.90 3.84 -6.29
C VAL A 94 -8.72 3.73 -4.78
N GLY A 95 -7.52 3.36 -4.31
CA GLY A 95 -7.22 3.29 -2.89
C GLY A 95 -7.36 4.63 -2.17
N ALA A 96 -6.90 5.73 -2.78
CA ALA A 96 -7.05 7.08 -2.23
C ALA A 96 -8.52 7.54 -2.22
N TYR A 97 -9.33 7.13 -3.20
CA TYR A 97 -10.77 7.39 -3.17
C TYR A 97 -11.46 6.65 -2.02
N MET A 98 -11.10 5.37 -1.80
CA MET A 98 -11.68 4.56 -0.73
C MET A 98 -11.21 4.98 0.66
N VAL A 99 -9.94 5.38 0.80
CA VAL A 99 -9.34 5.81 2.07
C VAL A 99 -8.45 7.05 1.85
N PRO A 100 -9.04 8.26 1.84
CA PRO A 100 -8.33 9.50 1.48
C PRO A 100 -7.15 9.86 2.36
N LEU A 101 -7.23 9.57 3.66
CA LEU A 101 -6.17 9.87 4.63
C LEU A 101 -5.35 8.61 4.93
N SER A 102 -4.71 8.04 3.91
CA SER A 102 -3.93 6.80 4.05
C SER A 102 -2.59 6.84 3.29
N GLY A 103 -1.80 5.79 3.46
CA GLY A 103 -0.57 5.58 2.69
C GLY A 103 -0.81 5.50 1.17
N MET A 104 -2.04 5.19 0.72
CA MET A 104 -2.37 5.23 -0.72
C MET A 104 -2.18 6.65 -1.27
N THR A 105 -2.72 7.64 -0.56
CA THR A 105 -2.65 9.06 -0.93
C THR A 105 -1.27 9.64 -0.71
N PHE A 106 -0.68 9.42 0.47
CA PHE A 106 0.54 10.12 0.86
C PHE A 106 1.84 9.43 0.45
N ALA A 107 1.78 8.14 0.07
CA ALA A 107 2.97 7.40 -0.34
C ALA A 107 2.86 6.83 -1.75
N LEU A 108 1.74 6.18 -2.10
CA LEU A 108 1.64 5.49 -3.39
C LEU A 108 1.39 6.44 -4.55
N ILE A 109 0.50 7.44 -4.41
CA ILE A 109 0.32 8.44 -5.47
C ILE A 109 1.64 9.18 -5.77
N PRO A 110 2.38 9.75 -4.79
CA PRO A 110 3.69 10.36 -5.06
C PRO A 110 4.68 9.42 -5.74
N GLN A 111 4.72 8.14 -5.33
CA GLN A 111 5.56 7.13 -5.97
C GLN A 111 5.15 6.89 -7.44
N GLY A 112 3.85 6.86 -7.74
CA GLY A 112 3.34 6.72 -9.11
C GLY A 112 3.71 7.94 -9.96
N ILE A 113 3.59 9.16 -9.41
CA ILE A 113 4.02 10.39 -10.07
C ILE A 113 5.53 10.32 -10.39
N TYR A 114 6.34 9.88 -9.43
CA TYR A 114 7.79 9.70 -9.62
C TYR A 114 8.09 8.78 -10.82
N MET A 115 7.38 7.65 -10.94
CA MET A 115 7.54 6.74 -12.08
C MET A 115 7.26 7.43 -13.42
N TYR A 116 6.18 8.23 -13.51
CA TYR A 116 5.86 8.98 -14.73
C TYR A 116 6.90 10.03 -15.08
N VAL A 117 7.37 10.82 -14.09
CA VAL A 117 8.39 11.86 -14.30
C VAL A 117 9.67 11.23 -14.88
N ARG A 118 10.09 10.09 -14.32
CA ARG A 118 11.27 9.35 -14.81
C ARG A 118 11.09 8.82 -16.22
N LEU A 119 9.91 8.28 -16.54
CA LEU A 119 9.59 7.79 -17.88
C LEU A 119 9.66 8.92 -18.92
N VAL A 120 9.05 10.07 -18.64
CA VAL A 120 9.07 11.25 -19.54
C VAL A 120 10.50 11.73 -19.75
N LYS A 121 11.29 11.86 -18.67
CA LYS A 121 12.70 12.24 -18.77
C LYS A 121 13.50 11.30 -19.66
N ARG A 122 13.25 9.99 -19.58
CA ARG A 122 13.93 9.01 -20.43
C ARG A 122 13.49 9.10 -21.90
N ARG A 123 12.20 9.32 -22.19
CA ARG A 123 11.73 9.55 -23.58
C ARG A 123 12.37 10.78 -24.20
N ASN A 124 12.57 11.86 -23.45
CA ASN A 124 13.21 13.08 -23.97
C ASN A 124 14.72 12.94 -24.26
N ILE A 125 15.40 11.97 -23.64
CA ILE A 125 16.85 11.77 -23.82
C ILE A 125 17.16 10.85 -25.01
N TYR A 126 16.28 9.87 -25.28
CA TYR A 126 16.51 8.81 -26.28
C TYR A 126 15.47 8.76 -27.40
N GLY A 127 14.50 9.68 -27.40
CA GLY A 127 13.45 9.80 -28.41
C GLY A 127 13.71 10.93 -29.40
#